data_AF-A0A0J8VR91-F1
#
_entry.id   AF-A0A0J8VR91-F1
#
_cell.length_a   1.000
_cell.length_b   1.000
_cell.length_c   1.000
_cell.angle_alpha   90.00
_cell.angle_beta   90.00
_cell.angle_gamma   90.00
#
_symmetry.space_group_name_H-M   'P 1'
#
loop_
_entity.id
_entity.type
_entity.pdbx_description
1 polymer ?
#
loop_
_entity_poly.entity_id
_entity_poly.type
_entity_poly.pdbx_seq_one_letter_code
_entity_poly.pdbx_strand_id
1 'polypeptide(L)'
;MALFAWISGSRFSQLLAFSAEVEDDISHRRLHKLKRNIAQCSDAPTSRYFGTSSYYHVLVASGYALFFSAVANVAALRPAFSLVWIIAGIVWLALLMTSTLAITKGRRSGLLTLFYGWFLHLAISLATLVCGLVFQPISLLFGLSWATGVMLLWLAWRMINSREMVNLVRWCLRLKMQQEHARQLQRRSVKKGR
;
A
#
# COMPACT_ATOMS: atom_id res chain seq x y z
N MET A 1 16.59 0.08 -10.96
CA MET A 1 15.65 1.21 -10.72
C MET A 1 14.55 1.29 -11.79
N ALA A 2 14.86 1.19 -13.10
CA ALA A 2 13.86 1.33 -14.17
C ALA A 2 12.71 0.30 -14.11
N LEU A 3 13.01 -0.98 -13.91
CA LEU A 3 11.97 -2.04 -13.80
C LEU A 3 11.03 -1.81 -12.61
N PHE A 4 11.58 -1.45 -11.45
CA PHE A 4 10.78 -1.15 -10.25
C PHE A 4 9.83 0.03 -10.50
N ALA A 5 10.33 1.13 -11.07
CA ALA A 5 9.52 2.31 -11.37
C ALA A 5 8.42 2.02 -12.41
N TRP A 6 8.73 1.14 -13.38
CA TRP A 6 7.77 0.69 -14.38
C TRP A 6 6.66 -0.17 -13.76
N ILE A 7 7.00 -1.19 -12.98
CA ILE A 7 6.04 -2.09 -12.31
C ILE A 7 5.22 -1.36 -11.26
N SER A 8 5.87 -0.55 -10.42
CA SER A 8 5.21 0.16 -9.34
C SER A 8 4.30 1.29 -9.84
N GLY A 9 4.52 1.77 -11.07
CA GLY A 9 3.89 2.96 -11.60
C GLY A 9 4.61 4.24 -11.17
N SER A 10 4.49 5.27 -12.00
CA SER A 10 5.21 6.54 -11.85
C SER A 10 4.85 7.30 -10.57
N ARG A 11 3.57 7.27 -10.18
CA ARG A 11 3.10 7.98 -8.97
C ARG A 11 3.57 7.31 -7.70
N PHE A 12 3.43 5.98 -7.61
CA PHE A 12 3.84 5.24 -6.41
C PHE A 12 5.36 5.20 -6.25
N SER A 13 6.14 5.11 -7.34
CA SER A 13 7.60 5.23 -7.27
C SER A 13 8.05 6.61 -6.78
N GLN A 14 7.45 7.69 -7.28
CA GLN A 14 7.70 9.05 -6.77
C GLN A 14 7.34 9.18 -5.29
N LEU A 15 6.24 8.56 -4.87
CA LEU A 15 5.81 8.54 -3.47
C LEU A 15 6.80 7.84 -2.56
N LEU A 16 7.33 6.69 -2.99
CA LEU A 16 8.35 5.94 -2.27
C LEU A 16 9.67 6.73 -2.17
N ALA A 17 10.07 7.40 -3.24
CA ALA A 17 11.26 8.25 -3.25
C ALA A 17 11.12 9.41 -2.26
N PHE A 18 9.98 10.11 -2.28
CA PHE A 18 9.68 11.17 -1.33
C PHE A 18 9.64 10.66 0.12
N SER A 19 9.02 9.50 0.36
CA SER A 19 9.01 8.89 1.70
C SER A 19 10.41 8.55 2.19
N ALA A 20 11.32 8.14 1.30
CA ALA A 20 12.71 7.85 1.64
C ALA A 20 13.48 9.13 1.99
N GLU A 21 13.29 10.21 1.23
CA GLU A 21 13.88 11.52 1.50
C GLU A 21 13.44 12.06 2.87
N VAL A 22 12.16 11.94 3.21
CA VAL A 22 11.63 12.35 4.52
C VAL A 22 12.25 11.54 5.66
N GLU A 23 12.42 10.22 5.50
CA GLU A 23 13.09 9.39 6.51
C GLU A 23 14.57 9.75 6.67
N ASP A 24 15.27 10.06 5.57
CA ASP A 24 16.66 10.54 5.60
C ASP A 24 16.77 11.86 6.38
N ASP A 25 15.89 12.83 6.09
CA ASP A 25 15.89 14.14 6.75
C ASP A 25 15.56 14.06 8.24
N ILE A 26 14.65 13.14 8.64
CA ILE A 26 14.36 12.86 10.05
C ILE A 26 15.59 12.26 10.74
N SER A 27 16.22 11.25 10.13
CA SER A 27 17.39 10.57 10.71
C SER A 27 18.59 11.50 10.89
N HIS A 28 18.85 12.38 9.92
CA HIS A 28 19.91 13.37 9.94
C HIS A 28 19.52 14.69 10.64
N ARG A 29 18.32 14.78 11.25
CA ARG A 29 17.83 15.95 12.01
C ARG A 29 17.88 17.27 11.22
N ARG A 30 17.60 17.22 9.92
CA ARG A 30 17.64 18.39 9.02
C ARG A 30 16.36 19.22 9.10
N LEU A 31 16.16 19.91 10.24
CA LEU A 31 14.96 20.70 10.55
C LEU A 31 14.53 21.66 9.43
N HIS A 32 15.46 22.35 8.77
CA HIS A 32 15.15 23.27 7.67
C HIS A 32 14.51 22.56 6.47
N LYS A 33 15.03 21.38 6.09
CA LYS A 33 14.45 20.57 5.02
C LYS A 33 13.09 20.03 5.42
N LEU A 34 12.95 19.57 6.67
CA LEU A 34 11.66 19.12 7.21
C LEU A 34 10.59 20.21 7.14
N LYS A 35 10.92 21.45 7.53
CA LYS A 35 10.03 22.61 7.42
C LYS A 35 9.62 22.88 5.96
N ARG A 36 10.56 22.81 5.02
CA ARG A 36 10.31 22.96 3.58
C ARG A 36 9.37 21.87 3.05
N ASN A 37 9.62 20.61 3.39
CA ASN A 37 8.82 19.47 2.93
C ASN A 37 7.40 19.49 3.52
N ILE A 38 7.23 19.96 4.77
CA ILE A 38 5.91 20.20 5.38
C ILE A 38 5.14 21.25 4.58
N ALA A 39 5.79 22.35 4.18
CA ALA A 39 5.15 23.42 3.40
C ALA A 39 4.72 22.96 1.99
N GLN A 40 5.46 22.03 1.39
CA GLN A 40 5.12 21.42 0.09
C GLN A 40 3.92 20.47 0.17
N CYS A 41 3.62 19.92 1.35
CA CYS A 41 2.45 19.07 1.58
C CYS A 41 1.27 19.90 2.10
N SER A 42 0.86 20.95 1.38
CA SER A 42 -0.18 21.90 1.82
C SER A 42 -1.57 21.27 1.92
N ASP A 43 -1.84 20.27 1.09
CA ASP A 43 -3.19 19.74 0.88
C ASP A 43 -3.66 18.94 2.11
N ALA A 44 -4.57 19.53 2.87
CA ALA A 44 -5.30 18.83 3.91
C ALA A 44 -6.41 18.00 3.25
N PRO A 45 -6.64 16.75 3.69
CA PRO A 45 -7.67 15.91 3.11
C PRO A 45 -9.04 16.55 3.33
N THR A 46 -9.75 16.88 2.24
CA THR A 46 -11.14 17.34 2.32
C THR A 46 -12.00 16.17 2.81
N SER A 47 -12.55 16.30 4.01
CA SER A 47 -13.45 15.32 4.61
C SER A 47 -14.79 15.33 3.88
N ARG A 48 -14.91 14.55 2.80
CA ARG A 48 -16.22 14.20 2.24
C ARG A 48 -16.63 12.81 2.72
N TYR A 49 -17.66 12.84 3.57
CA TYR A 49 -18.52 11.76 4.07
C TYR A 49 -17.97 10.85 5.19
N PHE A 50 -18.73 10.81 6.29
CA PHE A 50 -18.70 9.86 7.41
C PHE A 50 -17.38 9.71 8.20
N GLY A 51 -17.00 10.72 8.98
CA GLY A 51 -16.16 10.57 10.20
C GLY A 51 -14.80 9.89 10.07
N THR A 52 -14.42 9.51 8.85
CA THR A 52 -13.20 8.83 8.43
C THR A 52 -12.75 9.57 7.18
N SER A 53 -11.47 9.92 7.11
CA SER A 53 -10.95 10.68 5.98
C SER A 53 -11.21 9.90 4.68
N SER A 54 -11.85 10.54 3.70
CA SER A 54 -12.22 10.00 2.37
C SER A 54 -11.10 9.20 1.66
N TYR A 55 -9.85 9.47 2.01
CA TYR A 55 -8.68 8.83 1.42
C TYR A 55 -8.39 7.42 1.95
N TYR A 56 -8.91 7.04 3.13
CA TYR A 56 -8.77 5.67 3.65
C TYR A 56 -9.49 4.64 2.79
N HIS A 57 -10.53 5.06 2.05
CA HIS A 57 -11.23 4.21 1.11
C HIS A 57 -10.31 3.61 0.06
N VAL A 58 -9.19 4.26 -0.29
CA VAL A 58 -8.23 3.72 -1.27
C VAL A 58 -7.48 2.51 -0.71
N LEU A 59 -7.05 2.58 0.56
CA LEU A 59 -6.42 1.45 1.24
C LEU A 59 -7.41 0.32 1.47
N VAL A 60 -8.63 0.65 1.87
CA VAL A 60 -9.70 -0.32 2.10
C VAL A 60 -10.13 -0.98 0.78
N ALA A 61 -10.35 -0.21 -0.27
CA ALA A 61 -10.73 -0.72 -1.60
C ALA A 61 -9.62 -1.56 -2.23
N SER A 62 -8.36 -1.14 -2.14
CA SER A 62 -7.23 -1.96 -2.61
C SER A 62 -7.10 -3.25 -1.79
N GLY A 63 -7.30 -3.19 -0.47
CA GLY A 63 -7.34 -4.37 0.39
C GLY A 63 -8.44 -5.36 0.00
N TYR A 64 -9.67 -4.89 -0.21
CA TYR A 64 -10.78 -5.72 -0.66
C TYR A 64 -10.54 -6.30 -2.04
N ALA A 65 -10.03 -5.51 -3.00
CA ALA A 65 -9.71 -6.00 -4.34
C ALA A 65 -8.68 -7.13 -4.30
N LEU A 66 -7.61 -6.99 -3.49
CA LEU A 66 -6.61 -8.05 -3.30
C LEU A 66 -7.21 -9.29 -2.62
N PHE A 67 -8.07 -9.11 -1.62
CA PHE A 67 -8.76 -10.21 -0.96
C PHE A 67 -9.67 -10.99 -1.91
N PHE A 68 -10.56 -10.30 -2.63
CA PHE A 68 -11.46 -10.96 -3.59
C PHE A 68 -10.70 -11.55 -4.77
N SER A 69 -9.57 -10.96 -5.17
CA SER A 69 -8.69 -11.57 -6.17
C SER A 69 -8.14 -12.92 -5.69
N ALA A 70 -7.71 -13.00 -4.43
CA ALA A 70 -7.28 -14.24 -3.82
C ALA A 70 -8.40 -15.29 -3.87
N VAL A 71 -9.61 -14.92 -3.43
CA VAL A 71 -10.80 -15.79 -3.46
C VAL A 71 -11.10 -16.28 -4.89
N ALA A 72 -11.00 -15.40 -5.89
CA ALA A 72 -11.22 -15.76 -7.28
C ALA A 72 -10.16 -16.74 -7.81
N ASN A 73 -8.88 -16.55 -7.46
CA ASN A 73 -7.81 -17.50 -7.79
C ASN A 73 -8.02 -18.87 -7.11
N VAL A 74 -8.54 -18.91 -5.88
CA VAL A 74 -8.92 -20.17 -5.21
C VAL A 74 -10.08 -20.84 -5.94
N ALA A 75 -11.13 -20.08 -6.23
CA ALA A 75 -12.31 -20.59 -6.92
C ALA A 75 -11.98 -21.14 -8.31
N ALA A 76 -10.96 -20.57 -8.97
CA ALA A 76 -10.45 -21.07 -10.25
C ALA A 76 -9.90 -22.50 -10.15
N LEU A 77 -9.23 -22.84 -9.05
CA LEU A 77 -8.58 -24.14 -8.85
C LEU A 77 -9.47 -25.18 -8.15
N ARG A 78 -10.81 -25.06 -8.24
CA ARG A 78 -11.84 -25.97 -7.63
C ARG A 78 -11.34 -27.39 -7.29
N PRO A 79 -11.72 -27.95 -6.12
CA PRO A 79 -11.36 -27.58 -4.77
C PRO A 79 -10.45 -28.64 -4.12
N ALA A 80 -9.48 -28.19 -3.33
CA ALA A 80 -9.20 -28.83 -2.05
C ALA A 80 -9.31 -27.71 -1.01
N PHE A 81 -10.49 -27.57 -0.40
CA PHE A 81 -10.72 -26.65 0.72
C PHE A 81 -9.87 -27.12 1.90
N SER A 82 -8.61 -26.68 1.88
CA SER A 82 -7.61 -26.97 2.88
C SER A 82 -7.59 -25.84 3.91
N LEU A 83 -7.38 -26.21 5.17
CA LEU A 83 -7.08 -25.32 6.29
C LEU A 83 -6.03 -24.24 5.90
N VAL A 84 -5.13 -24.58 4.96
CA VAL A 84 -4.11 -23.70 4.39
C VAL A 84 -4.71 -22.44 3.78
N TRP A 85 -5.87 -22.48 3.12
CA TRP A 85 -6.50 -21.30 2.53
C TRP A 85 -7.10 -20.36 3.58
N ILE A 86 -7.67 -20.91 4.64
CA ILE A 86 -8.19 -20.12 5.77
C ILE A 86 -7.01 -19.42 6.47
N ILE A 87 -5.93 -20.16 6.73
CA ILE A 87 -4.70 -19.61 7.32
C ILE A 87 -4.09 -18.55 6.40
N ALA A 88 -3.99 -18.81 5.10
CA ALA A 88 -3.48 -17.85 4.12
C ALA A 88 -4.34 -16.58 4.08
N GLY A 89 -5.67 -16.70 4.15
CA GLY A 89 -6.58 -15.56 4.24
C GLY A 89 -6.38 -14.72 5.51
N ILE A 90 -6.19 -15.37 6.67
CA ILE A 90 -5.90 -14.68 7.94
C ILE A 90 -4.54 -13.97 7.88
N VAL A 91 -3.50 -14.65 7.40
CA VAL A 91 -2.16 -14.07 7.21
C VAL A 91 -2.25 -12.87 6.26
N TRP A 92 -3.06 -12.97 5.22
CA TRP A 92 -3.28 -11.90 4.25
C TRP A 92 -3.97 -10.69 4.88
N LEU A 93 -5.02 -10.89 5.66
CA LEU A 93 -5.70 -9.83 6.40
C LEU A 93 -4.73 -9.13 7.36
N ALA A 94 -3.91 -9.89 8.08
CA ALA A 94 -2.89 -9.35 8.98
C ALA A 94 -1.84 -8.52 8.22
N LEU A 95 -1.40 -8.97 7.04
CA LEU A 95 -0.47 -8.24 6.18
C LEU A 95 -1.06 -6.92 5.68
N LEU A 96 -2.33 -6.90 5.27
CA LEU A 96 -3.02 -5.68 4.86
C LEU A 96 -3.24 -4.71 6.02
N MET A 97 -3.62 -5.21 7.19
CA MET A 97 -3.80 -4.40 8.40
C MET A 97 -2.48 -3.77 8.85
N THR A 98 -1.41 -4.55 8.93
CA THR A 98 -0.08 -4.05 9.31
C THR A 98 0.46 -3.04 8.30
N SER A 99 0.26 -3.26 7.00
CA SER A 99 0.61 -2.30 5.95
C SER A 99 -0.15 -0.99 6.12
N THR A 100 -1.47 -1.07 6.30
CA THR A 100 -2.35 0.09 6.52
C THR A 100 -1.91 0.87 7.76
N LEU A 101 -1.71 0.20 8.89
CA LEU A 101 -1.24 0.82 10.14
C LEU A 101 0.15 1.45 10.03
N ALA A 102 1.03 0.89 9.20
CA ALA A 102 2.34 1.49 8.94
C ALA A 102 2.22 2.73 8.06
N ILE A 103 1.35 2.69 7.03
CA ILE A 103 1.07 3.83 6.14
C ILE A 103 0.46 4.99 6.91
N THR A 104 -0.50 4.73 7.81
CA THR A 104 -1.10 5.79 8.66
C THR A 104 -0.10 6.49 9.54
N LYS A 105 0.91 5.75 10.01
CA LYS A 105 2.05 6.27 10.77
C LYS A 105 3.11 6.94 9.89
N GLY A 106 2.87 7.08 8.58
CA GLY A 106 3.83 7.66 7.62
C GLY A 106 5.13 6.85 7.51
N ARG A 107 5.07 5.53 7.72
CA ARG A 107 6.25 4.65 7.61
C ARG A 107 6.39 4.16 6.19
N ARG A 108 7.59 4.31 5.62
CA ARG A 108 7.92 3.78 4.29
C ARG A 108 7.71 2.27 4.21
N SER A 109 7.99 1.55 5.30
CA SER A 109 7.80 0.10 5.38
C SER A 109 6.38 -0.32 5.03
N GLY A 110 5.36 0.46 5.38
CA GLY A 110 3.96 0.14 5.05
C GLY A 110 3.69 0.19 3.54
N LEU A 111 4.27 1.17 2.85
CA LEU A 111 4.17 1.27 1.38
C LEU A 111 4.88 0.10 0.70
N LEU A 112 6.06 -0.25 1.19
CA LEU A 112 6.81 -1.38 0.67
C LEU A 112 6.05 -2.70 0.87
N THR A 113 5.51 -2.95 2.06
CA THR A 113 4.72 -4.15 2.34
C THR A 113 3.47 -4.22 1.46
N LEU A 114 2.78 -3.10 1.24
CA LEU A 114 1.63 -3.04 0.32
C LEU A 114 2.03 -3.40 -1.12
N PHE A 115 3.13 -2.84 -1.61
CA PHE A 115 3.63 -3.12 -2.96
C PHE A 115 4.11 -4.57 -3.12
N TYR A 116 4.89 -5.08 -2.18
CA TYR A 116 5.35 -6.47 -2.20
C TYR A 116 4.19 -7.44 -2.06
N GLY A 117 3.17 -7.11 -1.26
CA GLY A 117 1.93 -7.89 -1.18
C GLY A 117 1.21 -7.93 -2.52
N TRP A 118 1.01 -6.77 -3.16
CA TRP A 118 0.40 -6.73 -4.49
C TRP A 118 1.19 -7.55 -5.51
N PHE A 119 2.52 -7.44 -5.51
CA PHE A 119 3.40 -8.17 -6.41
C PHE A 119 3.35 -9.69 -6.16
N LEU A 120 3.31 -10.10 -4.89
CA LEU A 120 3.14 -11.51 -4.53
C LEU A 120 1.81 -12.06 -5.08
N HIS A 121 0.72 -11.30 -4.99
CA HIS A 121 -0.55 -11.73 -5.60
C HIS A 121 -0.49 -11.85 -7.11
N LEU A 122 0.21 -10.94 -7.78
CA LEU A 122 0.41 -11.04 -9.21
C LEU A 122 1.14 -12.35 -9.57
N ALA A 123 2.19 -12.70 -8.81
CA ALA A 123 2.91 -13.95 -8.97
C ALA A 123 2.03 -15.18 -8.69
N ILE A 124 1.20 -15.14 -7.63
CA ILE A 124 0.25 -16.21 -7.32
C ILE A 124 -0.78 -16.36 -8.44
N SER A 125 -1.34 -15.26 -8.95
CA SER A 125 -2.33 -15.30 -10.03
C SER A 125 -1.73 -15.84 -11.34
N LEU A 126 -0.46 -15.54 -11.63
CA LEU A 126 0.29 -16.15 -12.73
C LEU A 126 0.49 -17.66 -12.50
N ALA A 127 0.86 -18.07 -11.29
CA ALA A 127 0.99 -19.49 -10.95
C ALA A 127 -0.37 -20.21 -11.08
N THR A 128 -1.46 -19.59 -10.64
CA THR A 128 -2.83 -20.08 -10.83
C THR A 128 -3.17 -20.24 -12.31
N LEU A 129 -2.76 -19.30 -13.17
CA LEU A 129 -2.94 -19.44 -14.61
C LEU A 129 -2.22 -20.68 -15.15
N VAL A 130 -0.93 -20.82 -14.86
CA VAL A 130 -0.11 -21.93 -15.35
C VAL A 130 -0.66 -23.27 -14.86
N CYS A 131 -0.93 -23.39 -13.56
CA CYS A 131 -1.52 -24.60 -12.98
C CYS A 131 -2.88 -24.91 -13.61
N GLY A 132 -3.76 -23.93 -13.73
CA GLY A 132 -5.08 -24.16 -14.31
C GLY A 132 -5.05 -24.52 -15.79
N LEU A 133 -4.12 -23.97 -16.57
CA LEU A 133 -3.91 -24.38 -17.97
C LEU A 133 -3.41 -25.83 -18.09
N VAL A 134 -2.59 -26.30 -17.14
CA VAL A 134 -2.09 -27.68 -17.11
C VAL A 134 -3.17 -28.67 -16.67
N PHE A 135 -3.95 -28.33 -15.64
CA PHE A 135 -4.89 -29.27 -15.01
C PHE A 135 -6.34 -29.14 -15.49
N GLN A 136 -6.75 -27.98 -15.99
CA GLN A 136 -8.11 -27.68 -16.46
C GLN A 136 -8.10 -26.79 -17.71
N PRO A 137 -7.51 -27.26 -18.83
CA PRO A 137 -7.08 -26.39 -19.94
C PRO A 137 -8.17 -25.52 -20.56
N ILE A 138 -9.47 -25.84 -20.40
CA ILE A 138 -10.57 -25.15 -21.11
C ILE A 138 -11.85 -25.12 -20.26
N SER A 139 -11.75 -24.93 -18.94
CA SER A 139 -12.94 -24.70 -18.12
C SER A 139 -13.37 -23.24 -18.19
N LEU A 140 -14.58 -22.96 -18.71
CA LEU A 140 -15.14 -21.61 -18.77
C LEU A 140 -15.21 -20.97 -17.38
N LEU A 141 -15.47 -21.77 -16.35
CA LEU A 141 -15.47 -21.33 -14.94
C LEU A 141 -14.07 -20.96 -14.44
N PHE A 142 -13.04 -21.70 -14.84
CA PHE A 142 -11.64 -21.35 -14.54
C PHE A 142 -11.27 -20.02 -15.21
N GLY A 143 -11.57 -19.87 -16.51
CA GLY A 143 -11.29 -18.65 -17.26
C GLY A 143 -11.96 -17.41 -16.65
N LEU A 144 -13.25 -17.50 -16.32
CA LEU A 144 -14.00 -16.40 -15.70
C LEU A 144 -13.49 -16.03 -14.30
N SER A 145 -13.21 -17.02 -13.46
CA SER A 145 -12.72 -16.78 -12.09
C SER A 145 -11.31 -16.20 -12.10
N TRP A 146 -10.40 -16.75 -12.91
CA TRP A 146 -9.07 -16.19 -13.09
C TRP A 146 -9.11 -14.77 -13.66
N ALA A 147 -9.89 -14.53 -14.73
CA ALA A 147 -10.02 -13.20 -15.32
C ALA A 147 -10.56 -12.17 -14.31
N THR A 148 -11.54 -12.56 -13.48
CA THR A 148 -12.04 -11.72 -12.39
C THR A 148 -10.93 -11.42 -11.38
N GLY A 149 -10.13 -12.43 -11.01
CA GLY A 149 -8.98 -12.27 -10.11
C GLY A 149 -7.94 -11.28 -10.63
N VAL A 150 -7.57 -11.39 -11.90
CA VAL A 150 -6.64 -10.46 -12.57
C VAL A 150 -7.23 -9.06 -12.67
N MET A 151 -8.52 -8.92 -13.01
CA MET A 151 -9.18 -7.62 -13.07
C MET A 151 -9.17 -6.91 -11.72
N LEU A 152 -9.39 -7.65 -10.62
CA LEU A 152 -9.29 -7.12 -9.26
C LEU A 152 -7.85 -6.74 -8.89
N LEU A 153 -6.84 -7.51 -9.32
CA LEU A 153 -5.43 -7.14 -9.13
C LEU A 153 -5.05 -5.86 -9.86
N TRP A 154 -5.55 -5.70 -11.07
CA TRP A 154 -5.37 -4.50 -11.86
C TRP A 154 -6.08 -3.29 -11.22
N LEU A 155 -7.29 -3.48 -10.68
CA LEU A 155 -7.99 -2.45 -9.94
C LEU A 155 -7.21 -2.03 -8.69
N ALA A 156 -6.69 -3.00 -7.92
CA ALA A 156 -5.84 -2.73 -6.78
C ALA A 156 -4.59 -1.92 -7.17
N TRP A 157 -3.94 -2.28 -8.29
CA TRP A 157 -2.80 -1.52 -8.82
C TRP A 157 -3.17 -0.08 -9.19
N ARG A 158 -4.32 0.13 -9.85
CA ARG A 158 -4.82 1.47 -10.17
C ARG A 158 -5.11 2.30 -8.92
N MET A 159 -5.65 1.67 -7.87
CA MET A 159 -5.88 2.31 -6.57
C MET A 159 -4.55 2.69 -5.89
N ILE A 160 -3.56 1.80 -5.89
CA ILE A 160 -2.21 2.08 -5.35
C ILE A 160 -1.54 3.25 -6.10
N ASN A 161 -1.79 3.38 -7.41
CA ASN A 161 -1.28 4.46 -8.26
C ASN A 161 -2.24 5.66 -8.40
N SER A 162 -3.27 5.75 -7.58
CA SER A 162 -4.26 6.83 -7.67
C SER A 162 -3.74 8.14 -7.08
N ARG A 163 -4.40 9.27 -7.40
CA ARG A 163 -4.04 10.57 -6.79
C ARG A 163 -4.41 10.59 -5.31
N GLU A 164 -5.47 9.87 -4.97
CA GLU A 164 -6.01 9.72 -3.63
C GLU A 164 -5.01 8.97 -2.73
N MET A 165 -4.35 7.93 -3.22
CA MET A 165 -3.25 7.25 -2.50
C MET A 165 -2.08 8.21 -2.25
N VAL A 166 -1.69 8.99 -3.26
CA VAL A 166 -0.61 9.97 -3.14
C VAL A 166 -0.94 11.01 -2.07
N ASN A 167 -2.17 11.54 -2.09
CA ASN A 167 -2.63 12.53 -1.12
C ASN A 167 -2.68 11.95 0.30
N LEU A 168 -3.20 10.73 0.47
CA LEU A 168 -3.22 10.04 1.76
C LEU A 168 -1.82 9.95 2.37
N VAL A 169 -0.87 9.46 1.60
CA VAL A 169 0.47 9.17 2.08
C VAL A 169 1.25 10.46 2.34
N ARG A 170 1.11 11.48 1.47
CA ARG A 170 1.69 12.81 1.71
C ARG A 170 1.14 13.44 2.98
N TRP A 171 -0.16 13.28 3.25
CA TRP A 171 -0.78 13.74 4.49
C TRP A 171 -0.21 13.00 5.72
N CYS A 172 -0.14 11.68 5.70
CA CYS A 172 0.46 10.89 6.78
C CYS A 172 1.94 11.25 7.01
N LEU A 173 2.70 11.47 5.94
CA LEU A 173 4.09 11.94 6.02
C LEU A 173 4.17 13.35 6.61
N ARG A 174 3.28 14.27 6.25
CA ARG A 174 3.20 15.62 6.83
C ARG A 174 2.98 15.55 8.35
N LEU A 175 2.03 14.75 8.81
CA LEU A 175 1.75 14.57 10.24
C LEU A 175 3.00 14.04 10.98
N LYS A 176 3.66 13.02 10.42
CA LYS A 176 4.92 12.48 10.97
C LYS A 176 6.01 13.55 11.04
N MET A 177 6.20 14.31 9.97
CA MET A 177 7.19 15.39 9.90
C MET A 177 6.90 16.49 10.92
N GLN A 178 5.65 16.92 11.07
CA GLN A 178 5.25 17.92 12.07
C GLN A 178 5.55 17.44 13.49
N GLN A 179 5.21 16.18 13.80
CA GLN A 179 5.48 15.58 15.10
C GLN A 179 6.98 15.50 15.41
N GLU A 180 7.80 15.07 14.45
CA GLU A 180 9.26 15.01 14.62
C GLU A 180 9.91 16.39 14.68
N HIS A 181 9.42 17.36 13.90
CA HIS A 181 9.87 18.75 13.97
C HIS A 181 9.66 19.34 15.37
N ALA A 182 8.46 19.17 15.93
CA ALA A 182 8.13 19.65 17.28
C ALA A 182 9.01 18.99 18.35
N ARG A 183 9.19 17.66 18.28
CA ARG A 183 10.07 16.91 19.20
C ARG A 183 11.51 17.39 19.15
N GLN A 184 12.04 17.65 17.95
CA GLN A 184 13.41 18.12 17.77
C GLN A 184 13.60 19.57 18.28
N LEU A 185 12.60 20.44 18.10
CA LEU A 185 12.62 21.79 18.67
C LEU A 185 12.61 21.77 20.20
N GLN A 186 11.75 20.96 20.81
CA GLN A 186 11.68 20.81 22.27
C GLN A 186 12.99 20.27 22.86
N ARG A 187 13.66 19.32 22.18
CA ARG A 187 14.98 18.83 22.60
C ARG A 187 16.08 19.91 22.51
N ARG A 188 15.99 20.82 21.53
CA ARG A 188 16.94 21.93 21.39
C ARG A 188 16.72 23.02 22.44
N SER A 189 15.48 23.33 22.82
CA SER A 189 15.20 24.31 23.88
C SER A 189 15.70 23.82 25.24
N VAL A 190 15.48 22.54 25.58
CA VAL A 190 16.00 21.93 26.82
C VAL A 190 17.53 21.98 26.89
N LYS A 191 18.23 21.80 25.76
CA LYS A 191 19.70 21.90 25.71
C LYS A 191 20.25 23.32 25.83
N LYS A 192 19.46 24.35 25.53
CA LYS A 192 19.89 25.77 25.62
C LYS A 192 19.59 26.40 26.99
N GLY A 193 18.71 25.78 27.79
CA GLY A 193 18.36 26.22 29.14
C GLY A 193 19.12 25.50 30.26
N ARG A 194 20.02 24.56 29.91
CA ARG A 194 21.08 24.04 30.78
C ARG A 194 22.38 24.69 30.38
#